data_AF-A0A147HRK0-F1
#
_entry.id   AF-A0A147HRK0-F1
#
_cell.length_a   1.000
_cell.length_b   1.000
_cell.length_c   1.000
_cell.angle_alpha   90.00
_cell.angle_beta   90.00
_cell.angle_gamma   90.00
#
_symmetry.space_group_name_H-M   'P 1'
#
loop_
_entity.id
_entity.type
_entity.pdbx_description
1 polymer ?
#
loop_
_entity_poly.entity_id
_entity_poly.type
_entity_poly.pdbx_seq_one_letter_code
_entity_poly.pdbx_strand_id
1 'polypeptide(L)'
;QTRGGSLIRRELAILEAQIAAINIGSTNPSPLARLITVAVGQQLERPRLAHILEAEQERLGADADITPVYERVVVMICAILQSAGFAANCELAQDIASLIATVVNPAATRGDDDRARLEMRARAVVMARLSTP
;
A
#
# COMPACT_ATOMS: atom_id res chain seq x y z
N GLN A 1 6.24 24.10 10.42
CA GLN A 1 5.70 22.74 10.19
C GLN A 1 4.20 22.87 10.00
N THR A 2 3.71 22.67 8.77
CA THR A 2 2.27 22.76 8.43
C THR A 2 1.52 21.53 8.94
N ARG A 3 0.28 21.70 9.39
CA ARG A 3 -0.57 20.61 9.94
C ARG A 3 -0.81 19.44 8.96
N GLY A 4 -0.63 19.66 7.65
CA GLY A 4 -0.75 18.63 6.61
C GLY A 4 0.36 17.58 6.67
N GLY A 5 1.63 17.99 6.68
CA GLY A 5 2.78 17.07 6.68
C GLY A 5 2.84 16.13 7.89
N SER A 6 2.34 16.57 9.07
CA SER A 6 2.24 15.69 10.25
C SER A 6 1.17 14.60 10.09
N LEU A 7 0.10 14.85 9.32
CA LEU A 7 -0.91 13.84 9.04
C LEU A 7 -0.36 12.79 8.06
N ILE A 8 0.31 13.20 6.98
CA ILE A 8 0.91 12.29 6.00
C ILE A 8 1.84 11.28 6.68
N ARG A 9 2.77 11.78 7.51
CA ARG A 9 3.71 10.95 8.26
C ARG A 9 3.00 9.97 9.19
N ARG A 10 1.97 10.42 9.90
CA ARG A 10 1.18 9.55 10.79
C ARG A 10 0.55 8.39 10.03
N GLU A 11 0.02 8.64 8.83
CA GLU A 11 -0.68 7.62 8.07
C GLU A 11 0.25 6.62 7.41
N LEU A 12 1.37 7.10 6.88
CA LEU A 12 2.41 6.20 6.40
C LEU A 12 3.00 5.38 7.55
N ALA A 13 3.14 5.93 8.75
CA ALA A 13 3.58 5.18 9.93
C ALA A 13 2.54 4.14 10.38
N ILE A 14 1.24 4.43 10.25
CA ILE A 14 0.17 3.45 10.53
C ILE A 14 0.22 2.31 9.51
N LEU A 15 0.34 2.64 8.22
CA LEU A 15 0.50 1.64 7.15
C LEU A 15 1.75 0.78 7.40
N GLU A 16 2.88 1.42 7.72
CA GLU A 16 4.13 0.76 8.07
C GLU A 16 3.92 -0.23 9.22
N ALA A 17 3.29 0.21 10.32
CA ALA A 17 3.02 -0.62 11.48
C ALA A 17 2.08 -1.80 11.17
N GLN A 18 1.06 -1.60 10.33
CA GLN A 18 0.16 -2.66 9.92
C GLN A 18 0.83 -3.70 9.03
N ILE A 19 1.71 -3.28 8.12
CA ILE A 19 2.50 -4.20 7.29
C ILE A 19 3.52 -4.95 8.16
N ALA A 20 4.20 -4.26 9.08
CA ALA A 20 5.16 -4.88 9.99
C ALA A 20 4.52 -5.95 10.91
N ALA A 21 3.23 -5.82 11.21
CA ALA A 21 2.48 -6.81 11.98
C ALA A 21 2.09 -8.07 11.18
N ILE A 22 2.35 -8.12 9.87
CA ILE A 22 2.06 -9.29 9.05
C ILE A 22 3.03 -10.42 9.40
N ASN A 23 2.51 -11.52 9.93
CA ASN A 23 3.29 -12.73 10.16
C ASN A 23 3.65 -13.39 8.83
N ILE A 24 4.91 -13.24 8.42
CA ILE A 24 5.50 -13.78 7.19
C ILE A 24 5.44 -15.32 7.14
N GLY A 25 5.43 -16.01 8.28
CA GLY A 25 5.31 -17.48 8.35
C GLY A 25 3.88 -18.01 8.28
N SER A 26 2.86 -17.14 8.21
CA SER A 26 1.46 -17.56 8.17
C SER A 26 1.09 -18.09 6.78
N THR A 27 0.39 -19.23 6.70
CA THR A 27 -0.10 -19.79 5.43
C THR A 27 -1.59 -19.51 5.19
N ASN A 28 -2.34 -19.10 6.22
CA ASN A 28 -3.77 -18.85 6.11
C ASN A 28 -4.25 -17.72 7.05
N PRO A 29 -4.67 -16.55 6.50
CA PRO A 29 -4.41 -16.09 5.14
C PRO A 29 -2.92 -15.85 4.91
N SER A 30 -2.47 -16.01 3.66
CA SER A 30 -1.06 -15.77 3.29
C SER A 30 -0.63 -14.33 3.56
N PRO A 31 0.68 -14.05 3.70
CA PRO A 31 1.18 -12.71 4.00
C PRO A 31 0.83 -11.72 2.88
N LEU A 32 0.84 -12.18 1.62
CA LEU A 32 0.43 -11.39 0.46
C LEU A 32 -1.07 -11.04 0.50
N ALA A 33 -1.93 -11.99 0.90
CA ALA A 33 -3.35 -11.69 1.07
C ALA A 33 -3.58 -10.66 2.19
N ARG A 34 -2.85 -10.78 3.30
CA ARG A 34 -2.90 -9.79 4.40
C ARG A 34 -2.44 -8.41 3.97
N LEU A 35 -1.38 -8.32 3.16
CA LEU A 35 -0.91 -7.04 2.60
C LEU A 35 -2.02 -6.34 1.80
N ILE A 36 -2.73 -7.08 0.95
CA ILE A 36 -3.85 -6.55 0.16
C ILE A 36 -4.98 -6.07 1.08
N THR A 37 -5.37 -6.86 2.09
CA THR A 37 -6.40 -6.47 3.06
C THR A 37 -6.01 -5.21 3.85
N VAL A 38 -4.74 -5.08 4.25
CA VAL A 38 -4.21 -3.88 4.91
C VAL A 38 -4.34 -2.66 3.99
N ALA A 39 -3.88 -2.77 2.74
CA ALA A 39 -3.93 -1.65 1.79
C ALA A 39 -5.37 -1.20 1.47
N VAL A 40 -6.29 -2.15 1.25
CA VAL A 40 -7.70 -1.84 1.02
C VAL A 40 -8.35 -1.24 2.28
N GLY A 41 -8.06 -1.80 3.46
CA GLY A 41 -8.56 -1.29 4.73
C GLY A 41 -8.14 0.16 4.97
N GLN A 42 -6.86 0.47 4.78
CA GLN A 42 -6.33 1.83 4.89
C GLN A 42 -7.06 2.81 3.97
N GLN A 43 -7.33 2.41 2.73
CA GLN A 43 -7.99 3.28 1.77
C GLN A 43 -9.47 3.52 2.10
N LEU A 44 -10.18 2.48 2.55
CA LEU A 44 -11.61 2.57 2.90
C LEU A 44 -11.87 3.30 4.20
N GLU A 45 -11.00 3.13 5.20
CA GLU A 45 -11.09 3.86 6.46
C GLU A 45 -10.82 5.36 6.28
N ARG A 46 -10.13 5.75 5.18
CA ARG A 46 -9.73 7.14 4.94
C ARG A 46 -9.91 7.61 3.49
N PRO A 47 -11.15 7.75 2.99
CA PRO A 47 -11.42 8.28 1.65
C PRO A 47 -10.93 9.72 1.43
N ARG A 48 -10.61 10.44 2.51
CA ARG A 48 -10.15 11.84 2.48
C ARG A 48 -8.65 12.01 2.58
N LEU A 49 -7.89 10.99 2.98
CA LEU A 49 -6.45 11.13 3.15
C LEU A 49 -5.77 11.35 1.81
N ALA A 50 -5.98 10.47 0.82
CA ALA A 50 -5.37 10.59 -0.52
C ALA A 50 -5.61 11.97 -1.17
N HIS A 51 -6.83 12.51 -1.08
CA HIS A 51 -7.13 13.85 -1.59
C HIS A 51 -6.49 14.98 -0.77
N ILE A 52 -6.38 14.84 0.56
CA ILE A 52 -5.62 15.78 1.39
C ILE A 52 -4.11 15.66 1.07
N LEU A 53 -3.61 14.47 0.75
CA LEU A 53 -2.22 14.21 0.37
C LEU A 53 -1.88 14.86 -0.97
N GLU A 54 -2.68 14.64 -2.01
CA GLU A 54 -2.50 15.25 -3.34
C GLU A 54 -2.54 16.78 -3.26
N ALA A 55 -3.56 17.34 -2.60
CA ALA A 55 -3.72 18.79 -2.45
C ALA A 55 -2.62 19.43 -1.59
N GLU A 56 -2.10 18.74 -0.58
CA GLU A 56 -0.99 19.24 0.23
C GLU A 56 0.38 19.00 -0.42
N GLN A 57 0.58 17.95 -1.22
CA GLN A 57 1.84 17.69 -1.96
C GLN A 57 2.04 18.69 -3.10
N GLU A 58 1.00 19.03 -3.86
CA GLU A 58 1.03 20.13 -4.83
C GLU A 58 1.37 21.47 -4.16
N ARG A 59 0.94 21.65 -2.90
CA ARG A 59 1.15 22.88 -2.14
C ARG A 59 2.49 22.95 -1.40
N LEU A 60 3.08 21.81 -1.02
CA LEU A 60 4.28 21.74 -0.18
C LEU A 60 5.57 21.45 -0.97
N GLY A 61 5.46 21.06 -2.25
CA GLY A 61 6.60 20.51 -3.00
C GLY A 61 6.95 19.12 -2.47
N ALA A 62 7.36 18.19 -3.34
CA ALA A 62 7.63 16.80 -2.99
C ALA A 62 8.57 16.69 -1.77
N ASP A 63 8.00 16.37 -0.61
CA ASP A 63 8.67 16.43 0.68
C ASP A 63 9.69 15.28 0.80
N ALA A 64 10.99 15.61 0.85
CA ALA A 64 12.09 14.65 0.93
C ALA A 64 12.04 13.75 2.19
N ASP A 65 11.22 14.11 3.18
CA ASP A 65 11.07 13.44 4.47
C ASP A 65 10.15 12.20 4.43
N ILE A 66 9.44 11.97 3.32
CA ILE A 66 8.54 10.81 3.13
C ILE A 66 9.30 9.58 2.60
N THR A 67 10.38 9.81 1.83
CA THR A 67 11.19 8.78 1.18
C THR A 67 11.61 7.64 2.11
N PRO A 68 12.10 7.90 3.35
CA PRO A 68 12.57 6.82 4.21
C PRO A 68 11.47 5.86 4.67
N VAL A 69 10.23 6.34 4.83
CA VAL A 69 9.09 5.50 5.22
C VAL A 69 8.66 4.62 4.04
N TYR A 70 8.61 5.22 2.85
CA TYR A 70 8.29 4.50 1.62
C TYR A 70 9.29 3.38 1.33
N GLU A 71 10.59 3.64 1.47
CA GLU A 71 11.64 2.63 1.30
C GLU A 71 11.46 1.45 2.26
N ARG A 72 11.13 1.69 3.54
CA ARG A 72 10.85 0.61 4.50
C ARG A 72 9.63 -0.21 4.11
N VAL A 73 8.57 0.43 3.63
CA VAL A 73 7.38 -0.27 3.11
C VAL A 73 7.74 -1.17 1.93
N VAL A 74 8.54 -0.68 0.98
CA VAL A 74 9.02 -1.48 -0.17
C VAL A 74 9.84 -2.69 0.30
N VAL A 75 10.74 -2.52 1.27
CA VAL A 75 11.52 -3.62 1.85
C VAL A 75 10.62 -4.68 2.49
N MET A 76 9.59 -4.27 3.23
CA MET A 76 8.63 -5.21 3.83
C MET A 76 7.80 -5.96 2.78
N ILE A 77 7.36 -5.27 1.72
CA ILE A 77 6.65 -5.90 0.60
C ILE A 77 7.56 -6.93 -0.09
N CYS A 78 8.83 -6.59 -0.30
CA CYS A 78 9.81 -7.52 -0.86
C CYS A 78 9.94 -8.80 0.00
N ALA A 79 10.08 -8.65 1.32
CA ALA A 79 10.14 -9.79 2.25
C ALA A 79 8.85 -10.65 2.21
N ILE A 80 7.68 -10.02 2.12
CA ILE A 80 6.39 -10.71 1.95
C ILE A 80 6.38 -11.52 0.65
N LEU A 81 6.82 -10.95 -0.46
CA LEU A 81 6.86 -11.64 -1.76
C LEU A 81 7.84 -12.81 -1.74
N GLN A 82 9.02 -12.63 -1.14
CA GLN A 82 10.01 -13.70 -0.99
C GLN A 82 9.46 -14.86 -0.15
N SER A 83 8.74 -14.57 0.94
CA SER A 83 8.11 -15.60 1.77
C SER A 83 7.02 -16.39 1.05
N ALA A 84 6.39 -15.77 0.05
CA ALA A 84 5.42 -16.42 -0.83
C ALA A 84 6.08 -17.20 -1.98
N GLY A 85 7.42 -17.29 -2.01
CA GLY A 85 8.19 -18.05 -2.99
C GLY A 85 8.52 -17.29 -4.28
N PHE A 86 8.27 -15.98 -4.34
CA PHE A 86 8.60 -15.18 -5.52
C PHE A 86 10.06 -14.70 -5.46
N ALA A 87 10.74 -14.68 -6.61
CA ALA A 87 12.04 -14.08 -6.78
C ALA A 87 11.93 -12.54 -6.79
N ALA A 88 11.60 -11.94 -5.65
CA ALA A 88 11.33 -10.51 -5.56
C ALA A 88 12.59 -9.69 -5.32
N ASN A 89 12.67 -8.58 -6.06
CA ASN A 89 13.63 -7.49 -5.89
C ASN A 89 12.87 -6.19 -5.54
N CYS A 90 13.60 -5.10 -5.31
CA CYS A 90 12.99 -3.80 -4.99
C CYS A 90 12.04 -3.31 -6.09
N GLU A 91 12.37 -3.54 -7.36
CA GLU A 91 11.55 -3.12 -8.50
C GLU A 91 10.19 -3.84 -8.50
N LEU A 92 10.17 -5.17 -8.35
CA LEU A 92 8.92 -5.92 -8.24
C LEU A 92 8.10 -5.48 -7.01
N ALA A 93 8.74 -5.21 -5.88
CA ALA A 93 8.04 -4.72 -4.70
C ALA A 93 7.41 -3.33 -4.93
N GLN A 94 8.10 -2.44 -5.64
CA GLN A 94 7.58 -1.13 -6.05
C GLN A 94 6.42 -1.27 -7.06
N ASP A 95 6.53 -2.18 -8.03
CA ASP A 95 5.46 -2.50 -8.97
C ASP A 95 4.21 -2.96 -8.22
N ILE A 96 4.35 -3.92 -7.30
CA ILE A 96 3.23 -4.44 -6.51
C ILE A 96 2.59 -3.31 -5.68
N ALA A 97 3.38 -2.47 -5.02
CA ALA A 97 2.86 -1.32 -4.27
C ALA A 97 2.07 -0.36 -5.18
N SER A 98 2.61 -0.04 -6.36
CA SER A 98 2.00 0.88 -7.33
C SER A 98 0.73 0.32 -7.94
N LEU A 99 0.69 -0.99 -8.22
CA LEU A 99 -0.48 -1.68 -8.76
C LEU A 99 -1.61 -1.74 -7.73
N ILE A 100 -1.31 -2.04 -6.47
CA ILE A 100 -2.29 -1.98 -5.38
C ILE A 100 -2.85 -0.56 -5.26
N ALA A 101 -1.98 0.46 -5.21
CA ALA A 101 -2.38 1.88 -5.14
C ALA A 101 -3.28 2.28 -6.31
N THR A 102 -2.97 1.83 -7.53
CA THR A 102 -3.76 2.11 -8.74
C THR A 102 -5.18 1.52 -8.66
N VAL A 103 -5.38 0.42 -7.94
CA VAL A 103 -6.71 -0.17 -7.74
C VAL A 103 -7.49 0.56 -6.65
N VAL A 104 -6.85 0.86 -5.53
CA VAL A 104 -7.54 1.37 -4.34
C VAL A 104 -7.73 2.90 -4.36
N ASN A 105 -6.77 3.68 -4.89
CA ASN A 105 -6.87 5.14 -4.87
C ASN A 105 -8.12 5.68 -5.61
N PRO A 106 -8.43 5.21 -6.85
CA PRO A 106 -9.62 5.66 -7.56
C PRO A 106 -10.94 5.17 -6.95
N ALA A 107 -10.91 4.19 -6.05
CA ALA A 107 -12.10 3.74 -5.34
C ALA A 107 -12.57 4.80 -4.35
N ALA A 108 -11.63 5.41 -3.61
CA ALA A 108 -11.95 6.49 -2.68
C ALA A 108 -12.57 7.71 -3.38
N THR A 109 -12.07 8.10 -4.56
CA THR A 109 -12.61 9.26 -5.29
C THR A 109 -14.01 9.02 -5.84
N ARG A 110 -14.37 7.77 -6.14
CA ARG A 110 -15.70 7.37 -6.62
C ARG A 110 -16.68 7.03 -5.50
N GLY A 111 -16.23 7.02 -4.25
CA GLY A 111 -17.03 6.54 -3.12
C GLY A 111 -17.32 5.04 -3.18
N ASP A 112 -16.47 4.25 -3.84
CA ASP A 112 -16.58 2.79 -3.86
C ASP A 112 -16.09 2.24 -2.51
N ASP A 113 -17.04 1.74 -1.71
CA ASP A 113 -16.82 1.24 -0.35
C ASP A 113 -16.91 -0.31 -0.25
N ASP A 114 -17.07 -0.99 -1.39
CA ASP A 114 -17.11 -2.46 -1.43
C ASP A 114 -15.71 -3.05 -1.24
N ARG A 115 -15.38 -3.32 0.02
CA ARG A 115 -14.12 -3.95 0.44
C ARG A 115 -13.83 -5.25 -0.30
N ALA A 116 -14.81 -6.13 -0.42
CA ALA A 116 -14.60 -7.45 -1.02
C ALA A 116 -14.25 -7.31 -2.51
N ARG A 117 -14.92 -6.39 -3.20
CA ARG A 117 -14.64 -6.10 -4.62
C ARG A 117 -13.27 -5.46 -4.81
N LEU A 118 -12.84 -4.56 -3.92
CA LEU A 118 -11.52 -3.94 -3.99
C LEU A 118 -10.40 -4.94 -3.71
N GLU A 119 -10.54 -5.77 -2.68
CA GLU A 119 -9.57 -6.84 -2.39
C GLU A 119 -9.46 -7.83 -3.55
N MET A 120 -10.59 -8.20 -4.17
CA MET A 120 -10.62 -9.07 -5.33
C MET A 120 -9.87 -8.47 -6.53
N ARG A 121 -10.11 -7.19 -6.85
CA ARG A 121 -9.45 -6.48 -7.94
C ARG A 121 -7.96 -6.31 -7.69
N ALA A 122 -7.58 -5.90 -6.48
CA ALA A 122 -6.18 -5.73 -6.10
C ALA A 122 -5.43 -7.07 -6.20
N ARG A 123 -6.03 -8.15 -5.70
CA ARG A 123 -5.50 -9.51 -5.85
C ARG A 123 -5.32 -9.91 -7.31
N ALA A 124 -6.30 -9.64 -8.17
CA ALA A 124 -6.22 -10.01 -9.58
C ALA A 124 -5.04 -9.33 -10.28
N VAL A 125 -4.83 -8.03 -10.05
CA VAL A 125 -3.73 -7.26 -10.66
C VAL A 125 -2.37 -7.72 -10.12
N VAL A 126 -2.25 -7.94 -8.81
CA VAL A 126 -1.02 -8.45 -8.18
C VAL A 126 -0.65 -9.83 -8.74
N MET A 127 -1.61 -10.77 -8.79
CA MET A 127 -1.35 -12.11 -9.31
C MET A 127 -0.99 -12.09 -10.80
N ALA A 128 -1.60 -11.21 -11.59
CA ALA A 128 -1.24 -11.05 -13.00
C ALA A 128 0.23 -10.60 -13.16
N ARG A 129 0.67 -9.61 -12.37
CA ARG A 129 2.07 -9.15 -12.39
C ARG A 129 3.07 -10.23 -11.98
N LEU A 130 2.72 -11.02 -10.97
CA LEU A 130 3.57 -12.11 -10.45
C LEU A 130 3.61 -13.34 -11.37
N SER A 131 2.61 -13.51 -12.23
CA SER A 131 2.56 -14.61 -13.21
C SER A 131 3.25 -14.25 -14.53
N THR A 132 3.68 -13.00 -14.69
CA THR A 132 4.38 -12.52 -15.89
C THR A 132 5.90 -12.59 -15.62
N PRO A 133 6.68 -13.26 -16.50
CA PRO A 133 8.11 -13.42 -16.33
C PRO A 133 8.88 -12.10 -16.39
#